data_AF-A0A1I7XXC7-F1
#
_entry.id   AF-A0A1I7XXC7-F1
#
_cell.length_a   1.000
_cell.length_b   1.000
_cell.length_c   1.000
_cell.angle_alpha   90.00
_cell.angle_beta   90.00
_cell.angle_gamma   90.00
#
_symmetry.space_group_name_H-M   'P 1'
#
loop_
_entity.id
_entity.type
_entity.pdbx_description
1 polymer ?
#
loop_
_entity_poly.entity_id
_entity_poly.type
_entity_poly.pdbx_seq_one_letter_code
_entity_poly.pdbx_strand_id
1 'polypeptide(L)'
;MMPALCFRMDGLISYALKTEEQRSMYFTAILITVVNCCLSFVTTFIYRYVTLAFGSTISRYYKYFGYVSCVVGHFILAVAVAFLFKLWLIPVNEYPVDELPEKTENLFCYHPEGLKLALVKYCLLTCYAGVILAIVLFAGLSVRELRTKRHHLERNTLNMQKEVLNSLLIITGIALLFGGVPVFVYTFYITHSKLPLALEVASATTLIALNYGTIYVVLVLFLFRSYRKVLCNIVGSFKNIFVNVNHPSSSITRAIHAVA
;
A
#
# COMPACT_ATOMS: atom_id res chain seq x y z
N MET A 1 23.67 -2.73 8.19
CA MET A 1 23.22 -4.15 8.31
C MET A 1 23.37 -4.54 9.75
N MET A 2 22.39 -5.25 10.31
CA MET A 2 22.30 -5.52 11.75
C MET A 2 23.63 -6.05 12.32
N PRO A 3 24.08 -5.58 13.50
CA PRO A 3 23.31 -4.91 14.56
C PRO A 3 22.96 -3.44 14.28
N ALA A 4 23.71 -2.75 13.42
CA ALA A 4 23.44 -1.36 13.10
C ALA A 4 22.10 -1.16 12.41
N LEU A 5 21.32 -0.18 12.88
CA LEU A 5 20.04 0.24 12.32
C LEU A 5 20.25 1.14 11.08
N CYS A 6 21.07 0.63 10.17
CA CYS A 6 21.44 1.27 8.93
C CYS A 6 20.97 0.43 7.75
N PHE A 7 20.31 1.10 6.81
CA PHE A 7 19.76 0.51 5.61
C PHE A 7 20.68 0.81 4.44
N ARG A 8 20.98 -0.22 3.66
CA ARG A 8 21.73 -0.10 2.43
C ARG A 8 20.76 -0.08 1.26
N MET A 9 20.91 0.93 0.41
CA MET A 9 20.13 1.02 -0.82
C MET A 9 20.98 0.53 -1.98
N ASP A 10 20.65 -0.63 -2.52
CA ASP A 10 21.34 -1.23 -3.67
C ASP A 10 20.50 -1.16 -4.95
N GLY A 11 21.10 -1.46 -6.10
CA GLY A 11 20.43 -1.53 -7.40
C GLY A 11 20.35 -0.18 -8.14
N LEU A 12 19.50 -0.11 -9.17
CA LEU A 12 19.41 1.06 -10.05
C LEU A 12 19.10 2.37 -9.31
N ILE A 13 18.31 2.28 -8.24
CA ILE A 13 17.90 3.44 -7.45
C ILE A 13 19.08 4.06 -6.67
N SER A 14 20.11 3.28 -6.31
CA SER A 14 21.26 3.80 -5.58
C SER A 14 22.11 4.75 -6.43
N TYR A 15 22.16 4.53 -7.75
CA TYR A 15 22.83 5.44 -8.69
C TYR A 15 22.09 6.78 -8.84
N ALA A 16 20.76 6.78 -8.68
CA ALA A 16 19.96 7.99 -8.74
C ALA A 16 20.01 8.80 -7.43
N LEU A 17 20.06 8.12 -6.28
CA LEU A 17 20.03 8.74 -4.95
C LEU A 17 21.44 8.88 -4.38
N LYS A 18 22.06 10.04 -4.62
CA LYS A 18 23.46 10.31 -4.26
C LYS A 18 23.67 10.63 -2.79
N THR A 19 22.69 11.28 -2.15
CA THR A 19 22.81 11.74 -0.76
C THR A 19 22.11 10.80 0.21
N GLU A 20 22.58 10.75 1.46
CA GLU A 20 21.92 10.01 2.54
C GLU A 20 20.47 10.45 2.72
N GLU A 21 20.23 11.76 2.69
CA GLU A 21 18.90 12.33 2.88
C GLU A 21 17.93 11.88 1.78
N GLN A 22 18.36 11.85 0.51
CA GLN A 22 17.55 11.34 -0.60
C GLN A 22 17.15 9.87 -0.41
N ARG A 23 18.06 9.03 0.08
CA ARG A 23 17.78 7.61 0.34
C ARG A 23 16.78 7.43 1.49
N SER A 24 16.96 8.20 2.56
CA SER A 24 16.01 8.23 3.69
C SER A 24 14.62 8.74 3.25
N MET A 25 14.56 9.80 2.43
CA MET A 25 13.31 10.31 1.87
C MET A 25 12.59 9.27 1.01
N TYR A 26 13.33 8.54 0.16
CA TYR A 26 12.76 7.46 -0.65
C TYR A 26 12.19 6.34 0.20
N PHE A 27 12.93 5.89 1.23
CA PHE A 27 12.45 4.89 2.17
C PHE A 27 11.21 5.37 2.95
N THR A 28 11.21 6.63 3.38
CA THR A 28 10.07 7.27 4.04
C THR A 28 8.84 7.32 3.12
N ALA A 29 9.02 7.60 1.83
CA ALA A 29 7.93 7.58 0.85
C ALA A 29 7.30 6.19 0.67
N ILE A 30 8.11 5.12 0.72
CA ILE A 30 7.60 3.74 0.72
C ILE A 30 6.72 3.51 1.96
N LEU A 31 7.18 3.91 3.15
CA LEU A 31 6.42 3.74 4.38
C LEU A 31 5.13 4.57 4.40
N ILE A 32 5.17 5.82 3.92
CA ILE A 32 3.98 6.64 3.72
C ILE A 32 2.97 5.92 2.82
N THR A 33 3.43 5.27 1.75
CA THR A 33 2.56 4.51 0.85
C THR A 33 1.90 3.32 1.56
N VAL A 34 2.67 2.58 2.37
CA VAL A 34 2.14 1.46 3.17
C VAL A 34 1.08 1.94 4.16
N VAL A 35 1.38 2.98 4.93
CA VAL A 35 0.47 3.54 5.93
C VAL A 35 -0.80 4.11 5.29
N ASN A 36 -0.67 4.78 4.14
CA ASN A 36 -1.81 5.24 3.37
C ASN A 36 -2.65 4.08 2.81
N CYS A 37 -2.02 3.00 2.36
CA CYS A 37 -2.74 1.79 1.95
C CYS A 37 -3.58 1.22 3.10
N CYS A 38 -3.02 1.13 4.30
CA CYS A 38 -3.74 0.74 5.52
C CYS A 38 -4.94 1.65 5.82
N LEU A 39 -4.76 2.97 5.74
CA LEU A 39 -5.84 3.93 5.94
C LEU A 39 -6.95 3.76 4.89
N SER A 40 -6.61 3.47 3.63
CA SER A 40 -7.58 3.20 2.56
C SER A 40 -8.47 1.99 2.86
N PHE A 41 -7.92 0.93 3.46
CA PHE A 41 -8.73 -0.22 3.89
C PHE A 41 -9.71 0.17 5.00
N VAL A 42 -9.23 0.89 6.01
CA VAL A 42 -10.06 1.36 7.13
C VAL A 42 -11.19 2.25 6.62
N THR A 43 -10.87 3.28 5.82
CA THR A 43 -11.86 4.21 5.29
C THR A 43 -12.87 3.52 4.37
N THR A 44 -12.45 2.50 3.61
CA THR A 44 -13.36 1.68 2.79
C THR A 44 -14.41 0.96 3.64
N PHE A 45 -14.01 0.29 4.73
CA PHE A 45 -14.97 -0.39 5.60
C PHE A 45 -15.82 0.59 6.40
N ILE A 46 -15.28 1.72 6.85
CA ILE A 46 -16.06 2.79 7.47
C ILE A 46 -17.13 3.27 6.50
N TYR A 47 -16.73 3.73 5.31
CA TYR A 47 -17.67 4.26 4.32
C TYR A 47 -18.75 3.25 3.97
N ARG A 48 -18.37 1.98 3.83
CA ARG A 48 -19.32 0.90 3.58
C ARG A 48 -20.30 0.71 4.72
N TYR A 49 -19.82 0.59 5.95
CA TYR A 49 -20.67 0.44 7.12
C TYR A 49 -21.64 1.62 7.23
N VAL A 50 -21.15 2.85 7.15
CA VAL A 50 -21.99 4.04 7.29
C VAL A 50 -23.00 4.10 6.14
N THR A 51 -22.64 3.76 4.91
CA THR A 51 -23.58 3.68 3.76
C THR A 51 -24.66 2.62 3.99
N LEU A 52 -24.31 1.45 4.52
CA LEU A 52 -25.28 0.39 4.83
C LEU A 52 -26.21 0.79 5.97
N ALA A 53 -25.68 1.34 7.07
CA ALA A 53 -26.45 1.70 8.26
C ALA A 53 -27.32 2.95 8.04
N PHE A 54 -26.74 4.00 7.43
CA PHE A 54 -27.31 5.35 7.34
C PHE A 54 -27.57 5.82 5.89
N GLY A 55 -27.86 4.91 4.97
CA GLY A 55 -28.01 5.22 3.54
C GLY A 55 -29.00 6.35 3.23
N SER A 56 -30.10 6.48 3.99
CA SER A 56 -31.05 7.58 3.83
C SER A 56 -30.44 8.95 4.17
N THR A 57 -29.64 9.03 5.24
CA THR A 57 -28.98 10.26 5.70
C THR A 57 -27.78 10.62 4.82
N ILE A 58 -26.94 9.65 4.45
CA ILE A 58 -25.75 9.88 3.61
C ILE A 58 -26.12 10.38 2.23
N SER A 59 -27.25 9.92 1.65
CA SER A 59 -27.65 10.36 0.31
C SER A 59 -27.79 11.88 0.20
N ARG A 60 -28.03 12.56 1.32
CA ARG A 60 -28.22 14.02 1.42
C ARG A 60 -26.93 14.78 1.83
N TYR A 61 -26.07 14.19 2.66
CA TYR A 61 -24.84 14.83 3.15
C TYR A 61 -23.64 14.48 2.24
N TYR A 62 -23.51 15.30 1.19
CA TYR A 62 -22.43 15.41 0.18
C TYR A 62 -21.27 14.39 0.22
N LYS A 63 -21.25 13.51 -0.78
CA LYS A 63 -20.10 12.66 -1.18
C LYS A 63 -18.77 13.43 -1.21
N TYR A 64 -18.80 14.71 -1.56
CA TYR A 64 -17.64 15.61 -1.57
C TYR A 64 -16.92 15.67 -0.20
N PHE A 65 -17.65 15.81 0.92
CA PHE A 65 -17.02 15.83 2.24
C PHE A 65 -16.33 14.51 2.57
N GLY A 66 -16.90 13.38 2.14
CA GLY A 66 -16.24 12.07 2.29
C GLY A 66 -14.88 12.03 1.56
N TYR A 67 -14.82 12.52 0.33
CA TYR A 67 -13.57 12.59 -0.44
C TYR A 67 -12.57 13.56 0.18
N VAL A 68 -13.00 14.77 0.57
CA VAL A 68 -12.11 15.76 1.21
C VAL A 68 -11.54 15.22 2.52
N SER A 69 -12.38 14.65 3.39
CA SER A 69 -11.92 14.05 4.64
C SER A 69 -10.94 12.91 4.42
N CYS A 70 -11.14 12.10 3.37
CA CYS A 70 -10.21 11.05 2.98
C CYS A 70 -8.84 11.64 2.60
N VAL A 71 -8.82 12.60 1.65
CA VAL A 71 -7.58 13.25 1.19
C VAL A 71 -6.84 13.94 2.34
N VAL A 72 -7.54 14.70 3.17
CA VAL A 72 -6.97 15.39 4.34
C VAL A 72 -6.40 14.38 5.34
N GLY A 73 -7.13 13.29 5.62
CA GLY A 73 -6.66 12.22 6.51
C GLY A 73 -5.37 11.56 6.02
N HIS A 74 -5.31 11.22 4.72
CA HIS A 74 -4.11 10.67 4.09
C HIS A 74 -2.93 11.65 4.15
N PHE A 75 -3.18 12.94 3.88
CA PHE A 75 -2.13 13.96 3.92
C PHE A 75 -1.59 14.17 5.34
N ILE A 76 -2.44 14.32 6.34
CA ILE A 76 -2.03 14.47 7.75
C ILE A 76 -1.19 13.28 8.19
N LEU A 77 -1.64 12.06 7.86
CA LEU A 77 -0.92 10.84 8.22
C LEU A 77 0.43 10.74 7.50
N ALA A 78 0.50 11.11 6.23
CA ALA A 78 1.76 11.17 5.48
C ALA A 78 2.76 12.16 6.10
N VAL A 79 2.31 13.36 6.46
CA VAL A 79 3.14 14.38 7.13
C VAL A 79 3.62 13.88 8.49
N ALA A 80 2.74 13.25 9.28
CA ALA A 80 3.10 12.68 10.58
C ALA A 80 4.18 11.59 10.46
N VAL A 81 4.04 10.67 9.50
CA VAL A 81 5.05 9.63 9.24
C VAL A 81 6.37 10.26 8.78
N ALA A 82 6.33 11.22 7.85
CA ALA A 82 7.53 11.90 7.38
C ALA A 82 8.29 12.59 8.53
N PHE A 83 7.55 13.29 9.40
CA PHE A 83 8.10 13.96 10.56
C PHE A 83 8.74 12.99 11.55
N LEU A 84 8.06 11.88 11.88
CA LEU A 84 8.59 10.84 12.78
C LEU A 84 9.91 10.25 12.26
N PHE A 85 9.97 9.94 10.96
CA PHE A 85 11.18 9.38 10.35
C PHE A 85 12.31 10.39 10.25
N LYS A 86 12.01 11.66 9.97
CA LYS A 86 13.01 12.72 9.98
C LYS A 86 13.60 12.95 11.38
N LEU A 87 12.79 12.85 12.44
CA LEU A 87 13.27 12.93 13.83
C LEU A 87 14.17 11.76 14.22
N TRP A 88 13.94 10.59 13.63
CA TRP A 88 14.65 9.34 13.93
C TRP A 88 15.96 9.18 13.15
N LEU A 89 16.09 9.87 12.01
CA LEU A 89 17.28 9.87 11.16
C LEU A 89 18.51 10.38 11.93
N ILE A 90 19.64 9.68 11.80
CA ILE A 90 20.95 10.10 12.31
C ILE A 90 21.95 10.06 11.15
N PRO A 91 22.76 11.11 10.94
CA PRO A 91 23.83 11.09 9.93
C PRO A 91 24.79 9.92 10.12
N VAL A 92 25.24 9.29 9.03
CA VAL A 92 26.15 8.12 9.09
C VAL A 92 27.45 8.43 9.84
N ASN A 93 27.98 9.65 9.73
CA ASN A 93 29.21 10.07 10.41
C ASN A 93 29.06 10.27 11.93
N GLU A 94 27.83 10.37 12.43
CA GLU A 94 27.53 10.45 13.87
C GLU A 94 27.15 9.08 14.46
N TYR A 95 27.08 8.03 13.64
CA TYR A 95 26.74 6.69 14.07
C TYR A 95 27.95 6.04 14.78
N PRO A 96 27.76 5.26 15.87
CA PRO A 96 28.85 4.56 16.57
C PRO A 96 29.72 3.73 15.61
N VAL A 97 31.02 4.07 15.56
CA VAL A 97 31.95 3.54 14.54
C VAL A 97 32.08 2.02 14.62
N ASP A 98 32.06 1.46 15.83
CA ASP A 98 32.27 0.03 16.08
C ASP A 98 31.15 -0.87 15.50
N GLU A 99 30.01 -0.29 15.11
CA GLU A 99 28.86 -1.01 14.56
C GLU A 99 28.69 -0.84 13.04
N LEU A 100 29.44 0.06 12.40
CA LEU A 100 29.30 0.33 10.97
C LEU A 100 30.07 -0.70 10.12
N PRO A 101 29.53 -1.11 8.96
CA PRO A 101 30.30 -1.91 8.01
C PRO A 101 31.40 -1.06 7.36
N GLU A 102 32.49 -1.71 6.92
CA GLU A 102 33.62 -1.04 6.24
C GLU A 102 33.18 -0.21 5.02
N LYS A 103 32.13 -0.65 4.32
CA LYS A 103 31.54 0.05 3.18
C LYS A 103 30.31 0.82 3.60
N THR A 104 30.47 2.12 3.80
CA THR A 104 29.40 3.05 4.17
C THR A 104 28.68 3.69 2.97
N GLU A 105 29.14 3.39 1.76
CA GLU A 105 28.49 3.83 0.53
C GLU A 105 27.04 3.35 0.46
N ASN A 106 26.14 4.24 0.05
CA ASN A 106 24.72 3.96 -0.09
C ASN A 106 23.97 3.59 1.20
N LEU A 107 24.54 3.91 2.37
CA LEU A 107 23.87 3.79 3.66
C LEU A 107 23.06 5.04 4.03
N PHE A 108 22.06 4.83 4.87
CA PHE A 108 21.41 5.82 5.73
C PHE A 108 21.04 5.14 7.05
N CYS A 109 21.10 5.87 8.17
CA CYS A 109 20.99 5.29 9.50
C CYS A 109 19.90 5.94 10.35
N TYR A 110 19.38 5.20 11.32
CA TYR A 110 18.46 5.71 12.34
C TYR A 110 19.02 5.49 13.73
N HIS A 111 18.60 6.31 14.70
CA HIS A 111 19.05 6.15 16.08
C HIS A 111 18.74 4.73 16.60
N PRO A 112 19.77 3.93 16.99
CA PRO A 112 19.59 2.53 17.36
C PRO A 112 19.02 2.35 18.77
N GLU A 113 19.09 3.38 19.61
CA GLU A 113 18.62 3.35 21.00
C GLU A 113 18.03 4.71 21.41
N GLY A 114 17.36 4.75 22.57
CA GLY A 114 16.84 5.97 23.18
C GLY A 114 15.37 6.30 22.88
N LEU A 115 14.95 7.48 23.34
CA LEU A 115 13.55 7.92 23.31
C LEU A 115 12.98 8.02 21.89
N LYS A 116 13.80 8.44 20.91
CA LYS A 116 13.39 8.58 19.50
C LYS A 116 12.96 7.25 18.90
N LEU A 117 13.75 6.19 19.10
CA LEU A 117 13.43 4.84 18.66
C LEU A 117 12.14 4.35 19.33
N ALA A 118 12.05 4.49 20.66
CA ALA A 118 10.88 4.08 21.41
C ALA A 118 9.60 4.76 20.87
N LEU A 119 9.65 6.07 20.65
CA LEU A 119 8.55 6.85 20.10
C LEU A 119 8.08 6.32 18.74
N VAL A 120 9.00 6.13 17.78
CA VAL A 120 8.66 5.61 16.45
C VAL A 120 8.10 4.19 16.54
N LYS A 121 8.75 3.31 17.32
CA LYS A 121 8.34 1.92 17.53
C LYS A 121 6.92 1.84 18.08
N TYR A 122 6.63 2.52 19.19
CA TYR A 122 5.32 2.49 19.81
C TYR A 122 4.26 3.16 18.94
N CYS A 123 4.59 4.28 18.27
CA CYS A 123 3.66 4.94 17.37
C CYS A 123 3.25 4.04 16.18
N LEU A 124 4.22 3.41 15.52
CA LEU A 124 3.96 2.48 14.41
C LEU A 124 3.18 1.25 14.87
N LEU A 125 3.55 0.66 16.00
CA LEU A 125 2.88 -0.51 16.56
C LEU A 125 1.42 -0.20 16.93
N THR A 126 1.19 0.90 17.65
CA THR A 126 -0.16 1.33 18.04
C THR A 126 -0.99 1.71 16.81
N CYS A 127 -0.41 2.39 15.82
CA CYS A 127 -1.08 2.71 14.56
C CYS A 127 -1.53 1.44 13.84
N TYR A 128 -0.63 0.46 13.70
CA TYR A 128 -0.91 -0.79 13.02
C TYR A 128 -1.96 -1.65 13.76
N ALA A 129 -1.83 -1.77 15.08
CA ALA A 129 -2.84 -2.44 15.91
C ALA A 129 -4.22 -1.76 15.81
N GLY A 130 -4.24 -0.42 15.84
CA GLY A 130 -5.45 0.38 15.66
C GLY A 130 -6.10 0.18 14.30
N VAL A 131 -5.30 0.10 13.22
CA VAL A 131 -5.78 -0.21 11.86
C VAL A 131 -6.42 -1.59 11.82
N ILE A 132 -5.77 -2.63 12.36
CA ILE A 132 -6.33 -3.99 12.39
C ILE A 132 -7.65 -4.01 13.15
N LEU A 133 -7.68 -3.41 14.35
CA LEU A 133 -8.87 -3.34 15.18
C LEU A 133 -10.02 -2.63 14.45
N ALA A 134 -9.74 -1.49 13.82
CA ALA A 134 -10.71 -0.74 13.04
C ALA A 134 -11.23 -1.54 11.85
N ILE A 135 -10.36 -2.21 11.09
CA ILE A 135 -10.75 -3.09 9.98
C ILE A 135 -11.68 -4.20 10.48
N VAL A 136 -11.29 -4.94 11.52
CA VAL A 136 -12.09 -6.04 12.07
C VAL A 136 -13.45 -5.54 12.55
N LEU A 137 -13.46 -4.42 13.28
CA LEU A 137 -14.68 -3.81 13.79
C LEU A 137 -15.63 -3.40 12.65
N PHE A 138 -15.18 -2.56 11.72
CA PHE A 138 -16.04 -2.04 10.66
C PHE A 138 -16.40 -3.07 9.59
N ALA A 139 -15.53 -4.05 9.33
CA ALA A 139 -15.86 -5.21 8.50
C ALA A 139 -16.95 -6.06 9.16
N GLY A 140 -16.81 -6.35 10.46
CA GLY A 140 -17.80 -7.09 11.24
C GLY A 140 -19.15 -6.36 11.30
N LEU A 141 -19.14 -5.04 11.55
CA LEU A 141 -20.33 -4.20 11.52
C LEU A 141 -20.98 -4.18 10.13
N SER A 142 -20.19 -4.10 9.05
CA SER A 142 -20.72 -4.18 7.68
C SER A 142 -21.41 -5.51 7.39
N VAL A 143 -20.83 -6.63 7.85
CA VAL A 143 -21.44 -7.97 7.72
C VAL A 143 -22.74 -8.05 8.53
N ARG A 144 -22.72 -7.57 9.78
CA ARG A 144 -23.90 -7.56 10.66
C ARG A 144 -25.02 -6.74 10.03
N GLU A 145 -24.74 -5.52 9.58
CA GLU A 145 -25.74 -4.62 9.02
C GLU A 145 -26.35 -5.16 7.73
N LEU A 146 -25.53 -5.74 6.84
CA LEU A 146 -26.02 -6.38 5.62
C LEU A 146 -26.93 -7.58 5.92
N ARG A 147 -26.66 -8.34 6.99
CA ARG A 147 -27.53 -9.43 7.45
C ARG A 147 -28.86 -8.90 7.99
N THR A 148 -28.82 -7.83 8.79
CA THR A 148 -30.02 -7.19 9.34
C THR A 148 -30.93 -6.66 8.24
N LYS A 149 -30.37 -5.95 7.24
CA LYS A 149 -31.15 -5.35 6.14
C LYS A 149 -31.52 -6.30 5.02
N ARG A 150 -31.19 -7.59 5.14
CA ARG A 150 -31.44 -8.62 4.11
C ARG A 150 -32.90 -8.67 3.64
N HIS A 151 -33.85 -8.47 4.54
CA HIS A 151 -35.28 -8.57 4.25
C HIS A 151 -35.87 -7.31 3.59
N HIS A 152 -35.17 -6.17 3.67
CA HIS A 152 -35.63 -4.89 3.10
C HIS A 152 -34.99 -4.55 1.75
N LEU A 153 -33.95 -5.28 1.35
CA LEU A 153 -33.23 -5.04 0.09
C LEU A 153 -33.76 -5.92 -1.03
N GLU A 154 -33.87 -5.36 -2.23
CA GLU A 154 -34.13 -6.12 -3.44
C GLU A 154 -33.08 -7.24 -3.61
N ARG A 155 -33.51 -8.42 -4.03
CA ARG A 155 -32.66 -9.61 -4.18
C ARG A 155 -31.40 -9.35 -5.03
N ASN A 156 -31.53 -8.58 -6.11
CA ASN A 156 -30.41 -8.23 -6.98
C ASN A 156 -29.38 -7.35 -6.26
N THR A 157 -29.83 -6.28 -5.63
CA THR A 157 -28.98 -5.36 -4.84
C THR A 157 -28.30 -6.08 -3.69
N LEU A 158 -29.02 -6.95 -2.97
CA LEU A 158 -28.46 -7.76 -1.89
C LEU A 158 -27.34 -8.69 -2.39
N ASN A 159 -27.55 -9.38 -3.51
CA ASN A 159 -26.55 -10.28 -4.09
C ASN A 159 -25.29 -9.51 -4.50
N MET A 160 -25.45 -8.35 -5.16
CA MET A 160 -24.33 -7.48 -5.52
C MET A 160 -23.57 -7.01 -4.27
N GLN A 161 -24.26 -6.55 -3.23
CA GLN A 161 -23.62 -6.13 -1.98
C GLN A 161 -22.87 -7.27 -1.31
N LYS A 162 -23.46 -8.47 -1.25
CA LYS A 162 -22.82 -9.65 -0.67
C LYS A 162 -21.57 -10.06 -1.45
N GLU A 163 -21.62 -10.05 -2.78
CA GLU A 163 -20.47 -10.33 -3.64
C GLU A 163 -19.34 -9.34 -3.39
N VAL A 164 -19.64 -8.03 -3.43
CA VAL A 164 -18.62 -6.99 -3.17
C VAL A 164 -18.08 -7.09 -1.74
N LEU A 165 -18.89 -7.42 -0.73
CA LEU A 165 -18.42 -7.57 0.65
C LEU A 165 -17.48 -8.76 0.79
N ASN A 166 -17.85 -9.89 0.20
CA ASN A 166 -17.02 -11.09 0.22
C ASN A 166 -15.68 -10.83 -0.47
N SER A 167 -15.67 -10.19 -1.64
CA SER A 167 -14.44 -9.82 -2.33
C SER A 167 -13.56 -8.88 -1.51
N LEU A 168 -14.13 -7.86 -0.86
CA LEU A 168 -13.35 -6.97 0.02
C LEU A 168 -12.76 -7.69 1.23
N LEU A 169 -13.52 -8.61 1.85
CA LEU A 169 -13.03 -9.42 2.97
C LEU A 169 -11.86 -10.32 2.56
N ILE A 170 -11.96 -10.97 1.39
CA ILE A 170 -10.88 -11.79 0.83
C ILE A 170 -9.63 -10.93 0.58
N ILE A 171 -9.79 -9.78 -0.09
CA ILE A 171 -8.69 -8.86 -0.39
C ILE A 171 -8.01 -8.38 0.89
N THR A 172 -8.80 -7.98 1.88
CA THR A 172 -8.28 -7.49 3.16
C THR A 172 -7.59 -8.60 3.94
N GLY A 173 -8.15 -9.82 3.94
CA GLY A 173 -7.48 -10.97 4.56
C GLY A 173 -6.12 -11.27 3.94
N ILE A 174 -6.03 -11.27 2.61
CA ILE A 174 -4.76 -11.44 1.88
C ILE A 174 -3.83 -10.25 2.13
N ALA A 175 -4.35 -9.02 2.22
CA ALA A 175 -3.59 -7.83 2.59
C ALA A 175 -2.93 -7.95 3.96
N LEU A 176 -3.69 -8.38 4.95
CA LEU A 176 -3.19 -8.59 6.31
C LEU A 176 -2.17 -9.73 6.35
N LEU A 177 -2.37 -10.79 5.57
CA LEU A 177 -1.46 -11.94 5.55
C LEU A 177 -0.13 -11.66 4.83
N PHE A 178 -0.16 -11.02 3.66
CA PHE A 178 1.03 -10.83 2.82
C PHE A 178 1.64 -9.42 2.89
N GLY A 179 0.89 -8.41 3.30
CA GLY A 179 1.44 -7.09 3.59
C GLY A 179 1.63 -6.91 5.10
N GLY A 180 0.55 -7.12 5.84
CA GLY A 180 0.48 -6.81 7.25
C GLY A 180 1.42 -7.62 8.16
N VAL A 181 1.30 -8.95 8.14
CA VAL A 181 2.13 -9.85 8.96
C VAL A 181 3.62 -9.67 8.64
N PRO A 182 4.07 -9.62 7.38
CA PRO A 182 5.48 -9.34 7.06
C PRO A 182 5.96 -8.00 7.61
N VAL A 183 5.17 -6.92 7.51
CA VAL A 183 5.54 -5.61 8.08
C VAL A 183 5.63 -5.65 9.61
N PHE A 184 4.73 -6.38 10.27
CA PHE A 184 4.77 -6.57 11.72
C PHE A 184 6.03 -7.34 12.15
N VAL A 185 6.32 -8.47 11.49
CA VAL A 185 7.52 -9.28 11.75
C VAL A 185 8.79 -8.48 11.47
N TYR A 186 8.85 -7.76 10.35
CA TYR A 186 9.94 -6.85 10.02
C TYR A 186 10.19 -5.82 11.12
N THR A 187 9.14 -5.14 11.59
CA THR A 187 9.22 -4.15 12.66
C THR A 187 9.73 -4.79 13.96
N PHE A 188 9.23 -5.98 14.29
CA PHE A 188 9.67 -6.72 15.48
C PHE A 188 11.17 -7.02 15.43
N TYR A 189 11.67 -7.59 14.33
CA TYR A 189 13.09 -7.97 14.19
C TYR A 189 14.02 -6.76 14.08
N ILE A 190 13.57 -5.66 13.46
CA ILE A 190 14.35 -4.41 13.45
C ILE A 190 14.53 -3.85 14.85
N THR A 191 13.48 -3.90 15.66
CA THR A 191 13.55 -3.39 17.04
C THR A 191 14.29 -4.34 17.98
N HIS A 192 14.59 -5.56 17.54
CA HIS A 192 15.37 -6.56 18.26
C HIS A 192 16.49 -7.08 17.34
N SER A 193 17.25 -6.16 16.74
CA SER A 193 18.27 -6.47 15.72
C SER A 193 19.38 -7.41 16.20
N LYS A 194 19.52 -7.59 17.53
CA LYS A 194 20.47 -8.49 18.17
C LYS A 194 20.01 -9.97 18.18
N LEU A 195 18.79 -10.28 17.72
CA LEU A 195 18.32 -11.65 17.62
C LEU A 195 19.05 -12.43 16.50
N PRO A 196 19.28 -13.74 16.66
CA PRO A 196 19.81 -14.56 15.57
C PRO A 196 18.84 -14.54 14.39
N LEU A 197 19.40 -14.54 13.17
CA LEU A 197 18.65 -14.50 11.91
C LEU A 197 17.83 -13.22 11.65
N ALA A 198 18.03 -12.16 12.44
CA ALA A 198 17.22 -10.95 12.30
C ALA A 198 17.35 -10.30 10.92
N LEU A 199 18.54 -10.36 10.31
CA LEU A 199 18.80 -9.85 8.97
C LEU A 199 18.07 -10.67 7.89
N GLU A 200 18.17 -12.00 7.97
CA GLU A 200 17.56 -12.94 7.04
C GLU A 200 16.04 -12.84 7.10
N VAL A 201 15.46 -12.78 8.31
CA VAL A 201 14.01 -12.63 8.48
C VAL A 201 13.53 -11.25 8.04
N ALA A 202 14.25 -10.17 8.40
CA ALA A 202 13.87 -8.81 7.98
C ALA A 202 13.93 -8.65 6.45
N SER A 203 14.95 -9.20 5.79
CA SER A 203 15.06 -9.17 4.32
C SER A 203 13.99 -10.00 3.63
N ALA A 204 13.71 -11.23 4.09
CA ALA A 204 12.66 -12.07 3.54
C ALA A 204 11.27 -11.44 3.70
N THR A 205 10.95 -10.91 4.87
CA THR A 205 9.66 -10.24 5.13
C THR A 205 9.51 -8.95 4.33
N THR A 206 10.58 -8.15 4.20
CA THR A 206 10.58 -6.97 3.32
C THR A 206 10.33 -7.35 1.88
N LEU A 207 10.95 -8.42 1.38
CA LEU A 207 10.73 -8.89 0.01
C LEU A 207 9.27 -9.28 -0.23
N ILE A 208 8.64 -9.99 0.71
CA ILE A 208 7.22 -10.34 0.62
C ILE A 208 6.35 -9.07 0.61
N ALA A 209 6.61 -8.13 1.53
CA ALA A 209 5.86 -6.88 1.64
C ALA A 209 5.99 -6.00 0.38
N LEU A 210 7.18 -5.90 -0.21
CA LEU A 210 7.41 -5.12 -1.43
C LEU A 210 6.73 -5.73 -2.66
N ASN A 211 6.57 -7.05 -2.71
CA ASN A 211 5.88 -7.75 -3.79
C ASN A 211 4.36 -7.83 -3.61
N TYR A 212 3.84 -7.44 -2.44
CA TYR A 212 2.41 -7.47 -2.14
C TYR A 212 1.58 -6.68 -3.16
N GLY A 213 2.07 -5.56 -3.67
CA GLY A 213 1.35 -4.76 -4.68
C GLY A 213 0.97 -5.56 -5.93
N THR A 214 1.89 -6.40 -6.43
CA THR A 214 1.63 -7.28 -7.59
C THR A 214 0.57 -8.33 -7.26
N ILE A 215 0.69 -8.96 -6.09
CA ILE A 215 -0.29 -9.95 -5.60
C ILE A 215 -1.68 -9.30 -5.49
N TYR A 216 -1.74 -8.08 -4.95
CA TYR A 216 -2.97 -7.32 -4.81
C TYR A 216 -3.63 -7.02 -6.15
N VAL A 217 -2.87 -6.59 -7.16
CA VAL A 217 -3.40 -6.32 -8.51
C VAL A 217 -3.98 -7.59 -9.14
N VAL A 218 -3.25 -8.70 -9.09
CA VAL A 218 -3.72 -9.99 -9.61
C VAL A 218 -5.01 -10.42 -8.91
N LEU A 219 -5.07 -10.26 -7.59
CA LEU A 219 -6.24 -10.61 -6.80
C LEU A 219 -7.48 -9.75 -7.14
N VAL A 220 -7.30 -8.43 -7.28
CA VAL A 220 -8.39 -7.52 -7.69
C VAL A 220 -8.93 -7.90 -9.06
N LEU A 221 -8.04 -8.19 -10.03
CA LEU A 221 -8.44 -8.68 -11.34
C LEU A 221 -9.17 -10.02 -11.25
N PHE A 222 -8.74 -10.94 -10.39
CA PHE A 222 -9.41 -12.23 -10.24
C PHE A 222 -10.81 -12.10 -9.63
N LEU A 223 -10.96 -11.28 -8.58
CA LEU A 223 -12.20 -11.19 -7.81
C LEU A 223 -13.29 -10.33 -8.46
N PHE A 224 -12.91 -9.28 -9.19
CA PHE A 224 -13.90 -8.37 -9.77
C PHE A 224 -14.09 -8.58 -11.26
N ARG A 225 -15.20 -9.24 -11.63
CA ARG A 225 -15.58 -9.52 -13.03
C ARG A 225 -15.62 -8.25 -13.89
N SER A 226 -16.13 -7.15 -13.34
CA SER A 226 -16.19 -5.86 -14.03
C SER A 226 -14.81 -5.34 -14.43
N TYR A 227 -13.81 -5.48 -13.55
CA TYR A 227 -12.43 -5.07 -13.85
C TYR A 227 -11.82 -5.94 -14.95
N ARG A 228 -12.05 -7.26 -14.94
CA ARG A 228 -11.59 -8.13 -16.03
C ARG A 228 -12.16 -7.71 -17.37
N LYS A 229 -13.45 -7.41 -17.43
CA LYS A 229 -14.11 -6.97 -18.67
C LYS A 229 -13.46 -5.71 -19.22
N VAL A 230 -13.20 -4.72 -18.36
CA VAL A 230 -12.51 -3.48 -18.74
C VAL A 230 -11.09 -3.76 -19.22
N LEU A 231 -10.33 -4.58 -18.50
CA LEU A 231 -8.96 -4.94 -18.89
C LEU A 231 -8.91 -5.66 -20.24
N CYS A 232 -9.80 -6.64 -20.48
CA CYS A 232 -9.88 -7.34 -21.76
C CYS A 232 -10.21 -6.39 -22.92
N ASN A 233 -11.08 -5.40 -22.69
CA ASN A 233 -11.40 -4.39 -23.70
C ASN A 233 -10.17 -3.52 -24.02
N ILE A 234 -9.44 -3.07 -23.00
CA ILE A 234 -8.22 -2.27 -23.17
C ILE A 234 -7.16 -3.08 -23.95
N VAL A 235 -6.91 -4.34 -23.56
CA VAL A 235 -5.97 -5.22 -24.25
C VAL A 235 -6.41 -5.47 -25.70
N GLY A 236 -7.70 -5.67 -25.95
CA GLY A 236 -8.27 -5.78 -27.29
C GLY A 236 -8.01 -4.54 -28.14
N SER A 237 -8.21 -3.34 -27.57
CA SER A 237 -7.92 -2.07 -28.25
C SER A 237 -6.43 -1.93 -28.59
N PHE A 238 -5.52 -2.28 -27.67
CA PHE A 238 -4.09 -2.24 -27.95
C PHE A 238 -3.68 -3.23 -29.04
N LYS A 239 -4.21 -4.46 -29.01
CA LYS A 239 -3.93 -5.45 -30.05
C LYS A 239 -4.36 -4.94 -31.43
N ASN A 240 -5.52 -4.29 -31.53
CA ASN A 240 -5.99 -3.71 -32.79
C ASN A 240 -5.09 -2.55 -33.27
N ILE A 241 -4.59 -1.71 -32.35
CA ILE A 241 -3.63 -0.64 -32.69
C ILE A 241 -2.32 -1.24 -33.22
N PHE A 242 -1.76 -2.24 -32.54
CA PHE A 242 -0.50 -2.88 -32.98
C PHE A 242 -0.66 -3.59 -34.33
N VAL A 243 -1.79 -4.26 -34.58
CA VAL A 243 -2.08 -4.90 -35.88
C VAL A 243 -2.18 -3.85 -36.98
N ASN A 244 -2.81 -2.70 -36.73
CA ASN A 244 -2.91 -1.60 -37.70
C ASN A 244 -1.58 -0.90 -37.98
N VAL A 245 -0.66 -0.84 -37.00
CA VAL A 245 0.68 -0.28 -37.19
C VAL A 245 1.56 -1.22 -38.03
N ASN A 246 1.45 -2.54 -37.82
CA ASN A 246 2.26 -3.52 -38.54
C ASN A 246 1.75 -3.81 -39.96
N HIS A 247 0.49 -3.50 -40.26
CA HIS A 247 -0.04 -3.46 -41.61
C HIS A 247 -0.29 -2.00 -42.01
N PRO A 248 0.74 -1.25 -42.43
CA PRO A 248 0.53 0.08 -42.98
C PRO A 248 -0.47 -0.06 -44.11
N SER A 249 -1.64 0.53 -43.89
CA SER A 249 -2.79 0.42 -44.76
C SER A 249 -2.36 0.53 -46.22
N SER A 250 -2.74 -0.46 -47.03
CA SER A 250 -2.61 -0.44 -48.49
C SER A 250 -3.27 0.80 -49.13
N SER A 251 -3.96 1.64 -48.36
CA SER A 251 -4.37 2.99 -48.75
C SER A 251 -3.20 3.93 -49.02
N ILE A 252 -2.06 3.82 -48.32
CA ILE A 252 -0.87 4.62 -48.62
C ILE A 252 -0.25 4.14 -49.94
N THR A 253 -0.17 2.83 -50.15
CA THR A 253 0.33 2.26 -51.41
C THR A 253 -0.59 2.60 -52.59
N ARG A 254 -1.92 2.64 -52.39
CA ARG A 254 -2.87 3.09 -53.42
C ARG A 254 -2.83 4.60 -53.68
N ALA A 255 -2.57 5.42 -52.66
CA ALA A 255 -2.36 6.86 -52.85
C ALA A 255 -1.08 7.15 -53.65
N ILE A 256 -0.01 6.38 -53.43
CA ILE A 256 1.24 6.50 -54.21
C ILE A 256 1.01 6.05 -55.66
N HIS A 257 0.25 4.98 -55.89
CA HIS A 257 -0.08 4.52 -57.24
C HIS A 257 -1.11 5.37 -58.00
N ALA A 258 -1.86 6.24 -57.31
CA ALA A 258 -2.81 7.15 -57.96
C ALA A 258 -2.19 8.51 -58.35
N VAL A 259 -0.97 8.79 -57.88
CA VAL A 259 -0.23 10.04 -58.16
C VAL A 259 0.94 9.81 -59.13
N ALA A 260 1.31 8.55 -59.39
CA ALA A 260 2.28 8.13 -60.41
C ALA A 260 1.56 7.67 -61.69
#